data_AF-A0A2S9WYJ6-F1
#
_entry.id   AF-A0A2S9WYJ6-F1
#
_cell.length_a   1.000
_cell.length_b   1.000
_cell.length_c   1.000
_cell.angle_alpha   90.00
_cell.angle_beta   90.00
_cell.angle_gamma   90.00
#
_symmetry.space_group_name_H-M   'P 1'
#
loop_
_entity.id
_entity.type
_entity.pdbx_description
1 polymer ?
#
loop_
_entity_poly.entity_id
_entity_poly.type
_entity_poly.pdbx_seq_one_letter_code
_entity_poly.pdbx_strand_id
1 'polypeptide(L)'
;MELSVYIHCVGDETAARQFGVAIRTASSWRRMERAPSPQQALKIVELSAGKVDWKGIYAPYARHRLRRAGERSLPSSLLLGD
;
A
#
# COMPACT_ATOMS: atom_id res chain seq x y z
N MET A 1 0.82 -12.09 -0.72
CA MET A 1 0.41 -11.27 0.46
C MET A 1 0.43 -9.80 0.07
N GLU A 2 -0.42 -8.96 0.66
CA GLU A 2 -0.40 -7.52 0.37
C GLU A 2 0.83 -6.82 0.96
N LEU A 3 1.37 -5.83 0.24
CA LEU A 3 2.51 -5.05 0.71
C LEU A 3 2.21 -4.33 2.04
N SER A 4 0.99 -3.82 2.19
CA SER A 4 0.54 -3.14 3.41
C SER A 4 0.61 -4.06 4.64
N VAL A 5 0.13 -5.30 4.48
CA VAL A 5 0.15 -6.34 5.51
C VAL A 5 1.58 -6.76 5.83
N TYR A 6 2.41 -6.98 4.80
CA TYR A 6 3.81 -7.33 5.00
C TYR A 6 4.54 -6.29 5.85
N ILE A 7 4.40 -5.00 5.49
CA ILE A 7 5.03 -3.89 6.23
C ILE A 7 4.46 -3.78 7.65
N HIS A 8 3.15 -4.00 7.83
CA HIS A 8 2.56 -4.04 9.17
C HIS A 8 3.18 -5.12 10.06
N CYS A 9 3.44 -6.32 9.51
CA CYS A 9 4.03 -7.42 10.26
C CYS A 9 5.51 -7.20 10.61
N VAL A 10 6.32 -6.66 9.68
CA VAL A 10 7.78 -6.49 9.91
C VAL A 10 8.14 -5.14 10.53
N GLY A 11 7.25 -4.15 10.44
CA GLY A 11 7.47 -2.78 10.89
C GLY A 11 8.02 -1.85 9.79
N ASP A 12 7.65 -0.57 9.88
CA ASP A 12 8.02 0.45 8.90
C ASP A 12 9.55 0.59 8.76
N GLU A 13 10.30 0.53 9.88
CA GLU A 13 11.76 0.64 9.87
C GLU A 13 12.44 -0.58 9.21
N THR A 14 12.02 -1.79 9.57
CA THR A 14 12.55 -3.04 8.99
C THR A 14 12.29 -3.09 7.49
N ALA A 15 11.07 -2.75 7.05
CA ALA A 15 10.73 -2.71 5.63
C ALA A 15 11.54 -1.64 4.89
N ALA A 16 11.72 -0.46 5.48
CA ALA A 16 12.51 0.63 4.90
C ALA A 16 13.97 0.22 4.68
N ARG A 17 14.58 -0.42 5.68
CA ARG A 17 15.93 -0.97 5.59
C ARG A 17 16.04 -2.08 4.55
N GLN A 18 15.07 -3.00 4.55
CA GLN A 18 15.03 -4.13 3.61
C GLN A 18 14.93 -3.65 2.16
N PHE A 19 14.06 -2.67 1.87
CA PHE A 19 13.80 -2.20 0.50
C PHE A 19 14.66 -1.00 0.08
N GLY A 20 15.53 -0.51 0.97
CA GLY A 20 16.41 0.63 0.69
C GLY A 20 15.64 1.93 0.43
N VAL A 21 14.64 2.22 1.24
CA VAL A 21 13.82 3.45 1.16
C VAL A 21 13.76 4.17 2.49
N ALA A 22 13.33 5.44 2.49
CA ALA A 22 13.08 6.16 3.73
C ALA A 22 11.91 5.54 4.52
N ILE A 23 11.95 5.60 5.86
CA ILE A 23 10.88 5.09 6.75
C ILE A 23 9.51 5.66 6.37
N ARG A 24 9.45 6.97 6.07
CA ARG A 24 8.22 7.63 5.60
C ARG A 24 7.63 6.98 4.35
N THR A 25 8.48 6.47 3.45
CA THR A 25 8.05 5.81 2.21
C THR A 25 7.41 4.46 2.51
N ALA A 26 8.04 3.63 3.35
CA ALA A 26 7.47 2.36 3.79
C ALA A 26 6.14 2.58 4.55
N SER A 27 6.10 3.57 5.43
CA SER A 27 4.90 3.95 6.17
C SER A 27 3.74 4.39 5.26
N SER A 28 4.05 5.15 4.20
CA SER A 28 3.08 5.57 3.20
C SER A 28 2.53 4.39 2.38
N TRP A 29 3.38 3.40 2.08
CA TRP A 29 2.95 2.16 1.46
C TRP A 29 2.02 1.35 2.37
N ARG A 30 2.36 1.22 3.67
CA ARG A 30 1.53 0.55 4.68
C ARG A 30 0.13 1.17 4.78
N ARG A 31 0.05 2.50 4.81
CA ARG A 31 -1.21 3.26 4.87
C ARG A 31 -1.95 3.34 3.53
N MET A 32 -1.43 2.70 2.49
CA MET A 32 -1.99 2.72 1.14
C MET A 32 -2.13 4.12 0.51
N GLU A 33 -1.36 5.10 0.98
CA GLU A 33 -1.42 6.48 0.48
C GLU A 33 -0.86 6.59 -0.95
N ARG A 34 0.19 5.83 -1.24
CA ARG A 34 0.86 5.80 -2.54
C ARG A 34 1.33 4.39 -2.89
N ALA A 35 1.22 4.01 -4.16
CA ALA A 35 1.79 2.75 -4.64
C ALA A 35 3.31 2.90 -4.90
N PRO A 36 4.11 1.82 -4.77
CA PRO A 36 5.48 1.80 -5.24
C PRO A 36 5.58 2.01 -6.75
N SER A 37 6.69 2.61 -7.22
CA SER A 37 7.02 2.61 -8.65
C SER A 37 7.31 1.18 -9.13
N PRO A 38 7.21 0.89 -10.45
CA PRO A 38 7.49 -0.45 -10.98
C PRO A 38 8.88 -0.98 -10.61
N GLN A 39 9.90 -0.11 -10.62
CA GLN A 39 11.26 -0.47 -10.20
C GLN A 39 11.34 -0.86 -8.71
N GLN A 40 10.58 -0.18 -7.85
CA GLN A 40 10.53 -0.56 -6.43
C GLN A 40 9.66 -1.78 -6.19
N ALA A 41 8.60 -1.97 -6.97
CA ALA A 41 7.81 -3.20 -6.91
C ALA A 41 8.65 -4.43 -7.25
N LEU A 42 9.51 -4.35 -8.28
CA LEU A 42 10.44 -5.42 -8.60
C LEU A 42 11.36 -5.77 -7.41
N LYS A 43 11.99 -4.76 -6.79
CA LYS A 43 12.82 -4.95 -5.59
C LYS A 43 12.05 -5.57 -4.43
N ILE A 44 10.81 -5.14 -4.20
CA ILE A 44 9.97 -5.69 -3.14
C ILE A 44 9.69 -7.18 -3.38
N VAL A 45 9.37 -7.57 -4.63
CA VAL A 45 9.11 -8.97 -4.98
C VAL A 45 10.35 -9.84 -4.74
N GLU A 46 11.52 -9.38 -5.20
CA GLU A 46 12.80 -10.09 -5.02
C GLU A 46 13.19 -10.19 -3.55
N LEU A 47 13.23 -9.06 -2.84
CA LEU A 47 13.74 -8.97 -1.46
C LEU A 47 12.77 -9.55 -0.43
N SER A 48 11.48 -9.67 -0.75
CA SER A 48 10.52 -10.40 0.08
C SER A 48 10.49 -11.91 -0.20
N ALA A 49 11.36 -12.41 -1.08
CA ALA A 49 11.39 -13.81 -1.52
C ALA A 49 10.03 -14.28 -2.07
N GLY A 50 9.35 -13.43 -2.85
CA GLY A 50 8.05 -13.72 -3.43
C GLY A 50 6.87 -13.72 -2.46
N LYS A 51 7.07 -13.42 -1.18
CA LYS A 51 5.97 -13.29 -0.21
C LYS A 51 5.00 -12.18 -0.61
N VAL A 52 5.55 -11.07 -1.10
CA VAL A 52 4.81 -9.98 -1.73
C VAL A 52 5.00 -10.08 -3.25
N ASP A 53 3.90 -10.07 -3.99
CA ASP A 53 3.86 -10.19 -5.45
C ASP A 53 3.24 -8.93 -6.09
N TRP A 54 3.29 -8.83 -7.41
CA TRP A 54 2.71 -7.70 -8.17
C TRP A 54 1.25 -7.45 -7.82
N LYS A 55 0.46 -8.52 -7.67
CA LYS A 55 -0.96 -8.42 -7.28
C LYS A 55 -1.12 -7.87 -5.88
N GLY A 56 -0.35 -8.36 -4.91
CA GLY A 56 -0.32 -7.89 -3.53
C GLY A 56 0.20 -6.46 -3.38
N ILE A 57 0.99 -5.97 -4.35
CA ILE A 57 1.36 -4.57 -4.42
C ILE A 57 0.19 -3.76 -4.96
N TYR A 58 -0.30 -4.01 -6.18
CA TYR A 58 -1.14 -3.02 -6.88
C TYR A 58 -2.65 -3.17 -6.68
N ALA A 59 -3.17 -4.39 -6.53
CA ALA A 59 -4.61 -4.60 -6.39
C ALA A 59 -5.23 -3.86 -5.18
N PRO A 60 -4.57 -3.80 -4.00
CA PRO A 60 -5.10 -3.06 -2.85
C PRO A 60 -5.22 -1.56 -3.10
N TYR A 61 -4.22 -0.92 -3.74
CA TYR A 61 -4.28 0.50 -4.08
C TYR A 61 -5.37 0.80 -5.12
N ALA A 62 -5.54 -0.06 -6.13
CA ALA A 62 -6.60 0.10 -7.12
C ALA A 62 -7.97 0.06 -6.45
N ARG A 63 -8.21 -0.92 -5.56
CA ARG A 63 -9.45 -1.02 -4.77
C ARG A 63 -9.64 0.18 -3.85
N HIS A 64 -8.59 0.62 -3.14
CA HIS A 64 -8.65 1.78 -2.26
C HIS A 64 -9.03 3.05 -3.04
N ARG A 65 -8.43 3.27 -4.21
CA ARG A 65 -8.72 4.41 -5.06
C ARG A 65 -10.16 4.40 -5.60
N LEU A 66 -10.66 3.24 -6.03
CA LEU A 66 -12.04 3.08 -6.50
C LEU A 66 -13.06 3.40 -5.39
N ARG A 67 -12.82 2.92 -4.16
CA ARG A 67 -13.69 3.24 -3.01
C ARG A 67 -13.75 4.74 -2.73
N ARG A 68 -12.60 5.41 -2.68
CA ARG A 68 -12.55 6.87 -2.43
C ARG A 68 -13.15 7.70 -3.56
N ALA A 69 -13.05 7.23 -4.81
CA ALA A 69 -13.74 7.87 -5.93
C ALA A 69 -15.26 7.75 -5.78
N GLY A 70 -15.76 6.57 -5.40
CA GLY A 70 -17.18 6.33 -5.12
C GLY A 70 -17.71 7.18 -3.96
N GLU A 71 -16.97 7.26 -2.84
CA GLU A 71 -17.31 8.11 -1.69
C GLU A 71 -17.40 9.60 -2.07
N ARG A 72 -16.49 10.09 -2.92
CA ARG A 72 -16.50 11.47 -3.40
C ARG A 72 -17.67 11.81 -4.33
N SER A 73 -18.22 10.80 -5.01
CA SER A 73 -19.41 10.97 -5.85
C SER A 73 -20.73 10.86 -5.08
N LEU A 74 -20.70 10.55 -3.78
CA LEU A 74 -21.88 10.58 -2.92
C LEU A 74 -22.08 11.98 -2.33
N PRO A 75 -23.30 12.54 -2.34
CA PRO A 75 -23.57 13.82 -1.70
C PRO A 75 -23.31 13.75 -0.20
N SER A 76 -22.77 14.83 0.38
CA SER A 76 -22.34 14.89 1.79
C SER A 76 -23.44 14.55 2.80
N SER A 77 -24.71 14.66 2.40
CA SER A 77 -25.89 14.30 3.21
C SER A 77 -26.06 12.80 3.43
N LEU A 78 -25.32 11.93 2.71
CA LEU A 78 -25.39 10.47 2.86
C LEU A 78 -24.16 9.87 3.56
N LEU A 79 -23.17 10.69 3.94
CA LEU A 79 -21.92 10.24 4.56
C LEU A 79 -21.94 10.30 6.10
N LEU A 80 -22.94 10.98 6.69
CA LEU A 80 -23.21 10.99 8.12
C LEU A 80 -24.58 10.34 8.32
N GLY A 81 -24.57 9.07 8.73
CA GLY A 81 -25.76 8.45 9.29
C GLY A 81 -25.90 8.91 10.74
N ASP A 82 -26.95 9.68 11.00
CA ASP A 82 -27.59 9.75 12.33
C ASP A 82 -28.71 8.69 12.39
#